data_AF-A0A522A8D4-F1
#
_entry.id   AF-A0A522A8D4-F1
#
_cell.length_a   1.000
_cell.length_b   1.000
_cell.length_c   1.000
_cell.angle_alpha   90.00
_cell.angle_beta   90.00
_cell.angle_gamma   90.00
#
_symmetry.space_group_name_H-M   'P 1'
#
loop_
_entity.id
_entity.type
_entity.pdbx_description
1 polymer ?
#
loop_
_entity_poly.entity_id
_entity_poly.type
_entity_poly.pdbx_seq_one_letter_code
_entity_poly.pdbx_strand_id
1 'polypeptide(L)' 'MATMNVSLPDPMKDWVEEQVKGGTYANASDYIRDLIRHDQTSRAALEAAIAEGLSSGRSSRKAEDVMAGAKARLKRG' A
#
# COMPACT_ATOMS: atom_id res chain seq x y z
N MET A 1 -15.72 19.44 9.40
CA MET A 1 -15.20 18.65 8.27
C MET A 1 -15.07 19.57 7.07
N ALA A 2 -13.97 19.47 6.32
CA ALA A 2 -13.88 20.09 5.00
C ALA A 2 -14.67 19.23 4.00
N THR A 3 -15.46 19.85 3.13
CA THR A 3 -16.21 19.17 2.07
C THR A 3 -15.38 19.19 0.79
N MET A 4 -15.26 18.05 0.13
CA MET A 4 -14.59 17.91 -1.17
C MET A 4 -15.54 17.21 -2.13
N ASN A 5 -15.86 17.87 -3.24
CA ASN A 5 -16.69 17.29 -4.30
C ASN A 5 -15.78 16.60 -5.32
N VAL A 6 -16.12 15.38 -5.71
CA VAL A 6 -15.37 14.58 -6.68
C VAL A 6 -16.36 14.04 -7.71
N SER A 7 -16.10 14.31 -8.98
CA SER A 7 -16.85 13.70 -10.09
C SER A 7 -16.18 12.39 -10.49
N LEU A 8 -16.98 11.33 -10.58
CA LEU A 8 -16.53 10.00 -10.98
C LEU A 8 -17.28 9.59 -12.24
N PRO A 9 -16.62 8.88 -13.19
CA PRO A 9 -17.31 8.17 -14.26
C PRO A 9 -18.30 7.14 -13.70
N ASP A 10 -19.37 6.86 -14.46
CA ASP A 10 -20.43 5.93 -14.03
C ASP A 10 -19.89 4.57 -13.52
N PRO A 11 -18.93 3.90 -14.19
CA PRO A 11 -18.40 2.63 -13.69
C PRO A 11 -17.73 2.73 -12.31
N MET A 12 -17.08 3.87 -12.02
CA MET A 12 -16.43 4.08 -10.72
C MET A 12 -17.45 4.41 -9.64
N LYS A 13 -18.52 5.13 -9.99
CA LYS A 13 -19.62 5.39 -9.08
C LYS A 13 -20.32 4.08 -8.69
N ASP A 14 -20.63 3.24 -9.66
CA ASP A 14 -21.30 1.94 -9.43
C ASP A 14 -20.46 1.05 -8.50
N TRP A 15 -19.14 1.02 -8.71
CA TRP A 15 -18.21 0.33 -7.83
C TRP A 15 -18.29 0.84 -6.38
N VAL A 16 -18.24 2.16 -6.19
CA VAL A 16 -18.34 2.78 -4.84
C VAL A 16 -19.68 2.43 -4.19
N GLU A 17 -20.79 2.46 -4.94
CA GLU A 17 -22.10 2.09 -4.42
C GLU A 17 -22.17 0.61 -4.00
N GLU A 18 -21.51 -0.29 -4.72
CA GLU A 18 -21.43 -1.71 -4.36
C GLU A 18 -20.70 -1.93 -3.02
N GLN A 19 -19.58 -1.22 -2.80
CA GLN A 19 -18.84 -1.28 -1.54
C GLN A 19 -19.68 -0.80 -0.35
N VAL A 20 -20.52 0.21 -0.56
CA VAL A 20 -21.47 0.71 0.47
C VAL A 20 -22.61 -0.29 0.69
N LYS A 21 -23.19 -0.87 -0.36
CA LYS A 21 -24.24 -1.89 -0.27
C LYS A 21 -23.78 -3.15 0.46
N GLY A 22 -22.49 -3.49 0.36
CA GLY A 22 -21.87 -4.57 1.13
C GLY A 22 -21.83 -4.34 2.65
N GLY A 23 -22.25 -3.17 3.13
CA GLY A 23 -22.40 -2.87 4.57
C GLY A 23 -21.10 -2.58 5.31
N THR A 24 -19.96 -2.64 4.63
CA THR A 24 -18.64 -2.31 5.21
C THR A 24 -18.47 -0.80 5.39
N TYR A 25 -19.10 0.00 4.54
CA TYR A 25 -19.02 1.46 4.56
C TYR A 25 -20.42 2.07 4.68
N ALA A 26 -20.56 3.11 5.50
CA ALA A 26 -21.86 3.76 5.72
C ALA A 26 -22.30 4.65 4.53
N ASN A 27 -21.36 5.18 3.75
CA ASN A 27 -21.61 5.98 2.56
C ASN A 27 -20.35 6.10 1.69
N ALA A 28 -20.50 6.69 0.50
CA ALA A 28 -19.40 6.89 -0.45
C ALA A 28 -18.24 7.70 0.16
N SER A 29 -18.51 8.76 0.93
CA SER A 29 -17.46 9.56 1.55
C SER A 29 -16.63 8.77 2.56
N ASP A 30 -17.23 7.76 3.20
CA ASP A 30 -16.53 6.87 4.12
C ASP A 30 -15.56 5.93 3.39
N TYR A 31 -16.04 5.31 2.32
CA TYR A 31 -15.21 4.51 1.43
C TYR A 31 -14.03 5.31 0.86
N ILE A 32 -14.28 6.53 0.36
CA ILE A 32 -13.23 7.38 -0.20
C ILE A 32 -12.21 7.79 0.86
N ARG A 33 -12.64 8.10 2.09
CA ARG A 33 -11.73 8.41 3.21
C ARG A 33 -10.83 7.22 3.56
N ASP A 34 -11.37 6.01 3.47
CA ASP A 34 -10.62 4.79 3.71
C ASP A 34 -9.57 4.53 2.63
N LEU A 35 -9.95 4.69 1.36
CA LEU A 35 -9.00 4.61 0.24
C LEU A 35 -7.84 5.62 0.37
N ILE A 36 -8.15 6.85 0.78
CA ILE A 36 -7.11 7.88 1.01
C ILE A 36 -6.17 7.45 2.14
N ARG A 37 -6.70 6.91 3.24
CA ARG A 37 -5.87 6.38 4.35
C ARG A 37 -5.00 5.21 3.90
N HIS A 38 -5.53 4.32 3.07
CA HIS A 38 -4.79 3.19 2.52
C HIS A 38 -3.64 3.65 1.60
N ASP A 39 -3.89 4.62 0.72
CA ASP A 39 -2.86 5.23 -0.14
C ASP A 39 -1.76 5.90 0.72
N GLN A 40 -2.14 6.69 1.72
CA GLN A 40 -1.19 7.32 2.63
C GLN A 40 -0.32 6.30 3.38
N THR A 41 -0.95 5.24 3.91
CA THR A 41 -0.24 4.20 4.67
C THR A 41 0.73 3.42 3.78
N SER A 42 0.30 3.08 2.56
CA SER A 42 1.15 2.36 1.60
C SER A 42 2.36 3.19 1.19
N ARG A 43 2.16 4.50 0.95
CA ARG A 43 3.26 5.43 0.66
C ARG A 43 4.21 5.58 1.84
N ALA A 44 3.69 5.79 3.04
CA ALA A 44 4.49 5.92 4.25
C ALA A 44 5.33 4.66 4.52
N ALA A 45 4.77 3.47 4.29
CA ALA A 45 5.50 2.21 4.43
C ALA A 45 6.66 2.10 3.43
N LEU A 46 6.44 2.50 2.17
CA LEU A 46 7.49 2.52 1.15
C LEU A 46 8.60 3.53 1.50
N GLU A 47 8.23 4.74 1.91
CA GLU A 47 9.19 5.77 2.31
C GLU A 47 10.03 5.33 3.52
N ALA A 48 9.40 4.69 4.51
CA ALA A 48 10.10 4.13 5.66
C ALA A 48 11.10 3.04 5.27
N ALA A 49 10.71 2.11 4.39
CA ALA A 49 11.58 1.05 3.89
C ALA A 49 12.78 1.60 3.09
N ILE A 50 12.57 2.66 2.30
CA ILE A 50 13.64 3.35 1.58
C ILE A 50 14.60 4.03 2.58
N ALA A 51 14.06 4.74 3.57
CA ALA A 51 14.87 5.41 4.60
C ALA A 51 15.70 4.39 5.40
N GLU A 52 15.11 3.27 5.79
CA GLU A 52 15.80 2.16 6.44
C GLU A 52 16.95 1.65 5.57
N GLY A 53 16.68 1.36 4.29
CA GLY A 53 17.69 0.90 3.33
C GLY A 53 18.85 1.89 3.17
N LEU A 54 18.57 3.18 3.06
CA LEU A 54 19.59 4.23 2.96
C LEU A 54 20.43 4.33 4.26
N SER A 55 19.79 4.26 5.42
CA SER A 55 20.49 4.30 6.72
C SER A 55 21.32 3.05 7.01
N SER A 56 20.97 1.91 6.39
CA SER A 56 21.69 0.63 6.55
C SER A 56 23.09 0.63 5.89
N GLY A 57 23.39 1.64 5.08
CA GLY A 57 24.66 1.77 4.39
C GLY A 57 24.81 0.85 3.18
N ARG A 58 25.93 0.98 2.46
CA ARG A 58 26.17 0.17 1.25
C ARG A 58 26.64 -1.23 1.63
N SER A 59 25.92 -2.25 1.18
CA SER A 59 26.35 -3.64 1.30
C SER A 59 27.60 -3.88 0.45
N SER A 60 28.60 -4.57 1.02
CA SER A 60 29.79 -5.06 0.32
C SER A 60 29.55 -6.37 -0.43
N ARG A 61 28.43 -7.05 -0.18
CA ARG A 61 28.06 -8.32 -0.82
C ARG A 61 27.66 -8.11 -2.28
N LYS A 62 28.08 -9.02 -3.15
CA LYS A 62 27.62 -9.05 -4.53
C LYS A 62 26.23 -9.70 -4.61
N ALA A 63 25.54 -9.48 -5.73
CA ALA A 63 24.20 -10.02 -5.94
C ALA A 63 24.20 -11.57 -5.85
N GLU A 64 25.25 -12.22 -6.34
CA GLU A 64 25.39 -13.68 -6.32
C GLU A 64 25.47 -14.22 -4.88
N ASP A 65 26.20 -13.53 -4.00
CA ASP A 65 26.36 -13.89 -2.59
C ASP A 65 25.03 -13.77 -1.83
N VAL A 66 24.26 -12.72 -2.13
CA VAL A 66 22.92 -12.51 -1.56
C VAL A 66 21.96 -13.63 -1.97
N MET A 67 21.95 -13.98 -3.26
CA MET A 67 21.09 -15.04 -3.79
C MET A 67 21.47 -16.43 -3.28
N ALA A 68 22.77 -16.73 -3.17
CA ALA A 68 23.27 -17.97 -2.58
C ALA A 68 22.86 -18.09 -1.11
N GLY A 69 23.00 -17.00 -0.34
CA GLY A 69 22.57 -16.92 1.06
C GLY A 69 21.05 -17.15 1.22
N ALA A 70 20.23 -16.56 0.35
CA ALA A 70 18.78 -16.76 0.38
C ALA A 70 18.39 -18.21 0.13
N LYS A 71 18.97 -18.87 -0.89
CA LYS A 71 18.72 -20.30 -1.18
C LYS A 71 19.13 -21.21 -0.03
N ALA A 72 20.26 -20.92 0.61
CA ALA A 72 20.75 -21.69 1.76
C ALA A 72 19.88 -21.54 3.02
N ARG A 73 19.13 -20.44 3.16
CA ARG A 73 18.14 -20.27 4.24
C ARG A 73 16.86 -21.05 3.95
N LEU A 74 16.38 -21.02 2.71
CA LEU A 74 15.19 -21.77 2.29
C LEU A 74 15.36 -23.29 2.47
N LYS A 75 16.56 -23.84 2.20
CA LYS A 75 16.84 -25.27 2.38
C LYS A 75 16.94 -25.73 3.85
N ARG A 76 17.00 -24.79 4.80
CA ARG A 76 17.17 -25.06 6.24
C ARG A 76 15.89 -24.89 7.05
N GLY A 77 14.84 -24.32 6.46
CA GLY A 77 13.48 -24.29 7.03
C GLY A 77 12.63 -25.36 6.37
#